data_AF-A0A2W2CN29-F1
#
_entry.id   AF-A0A2W2CN29-F1
#
_cell.length_a   1.000
_cell.length_b   1.000
_cell.length_c   1.000
_cell.angle_alpha   90.00
_cell.angle_beta   90.00
_cell.angle_gamma   90.00
#
_symmetry.space_group_name_H-M   'P 1'
#
loop_
_entity.id
_entity.type
_entity.pdbx_description
1 polymer ?
#
loop_
_entity_poly.entity_id
_entity_poly.type
_entity_poly.pdbx_seq_one_letter_code
_entity_poly.pdbx_strand_id
1 'polypeptide(L)'
;MTFSLVARSADGRLHGVAVASRFLAAGALVPAAEADVGAIATQAHVNLAYRPQGLALLRAGVAAGDVVARLAAADPERDHRQVGVVAATGAGATYTGVH
;
A
#
# COMPACT_ATOMS: atom_id res chain seq x y z
N MET A 1 3.81 14.92 9.25
CA MET A 1 4.71 14.58 8.13
C MET A 1 5.04 13.10 8.20
N THR A 2 4.80 12.38 7.10
CA THR A 2 5.06 10.95 6.94
C THR A 2 5.57 10.72 5.53
N PHE A 3 6.60 9.89 5.39
CA PHE A 3 7.03 9.36 4.11
C PHE A 3 7.20 7.84 4.23
N SER A 4 6.86 7.14 3.16
CA SER A 4 7.02 5.70 3.08
C SER A 4 7.46 5.27 1.69
N LEU A 5 8.06 4.09 1.62
CA LEU A 5 8.51 3.43 0.40
C LEU A 5 8.00 2.00 0.41
N VAL A 6 7.37 1.58 -0.69
CA VAL A 6 7.09 0.18 -1.00
C VAL A 6 8.05 -0.27 -2.10
N ALA A 7 8.69 -1.42 -1.91
CA ALA A 7 9.67 -1.92 -2.86
C ALA A 7 9.59 -3.44 -2.97
N ARG A 8 10.17 -3.94 -4.06
CA ARG A 8 10.29 -5.35 -4.38
C ARG A 8 11.70 -5.64 -4.90
N SER A 9 12.23 -6.81 -4.58
CA SER A 9 13.49 -7.31 -5.17
C SER A 9 13.36 -7.51 -6.68
N ALA A 10 14.50 -7.54 -7.38
CA ALA A 10 14.52 -7.70 -8.84
C ALA A 10 13.86 -9.01 -9.31
N ASP A 11 13.97 -10.08 -8.52
CA ASP A 11 13.37 -11.39 -8.79
C ASP A 11 11.88 -11.50 -8.42
N GLY A 12 11.32 -10.46 -7.80
CA GLY A 12 9.91 -10.39 -7.45
C GLY A 12 9.49 -11.10 -6.16
N ARG A 13 10.43 -11.75 -5.45
CA ARG A 13 10.13 -12.66 -4.33
C ARG A 13 10.08 -11.99 -2.97
N LEU A 14 10.87 -10.94 -2.79
CA LEU A 14 10.94 -10.17 -1.55
C LEU A 14 10.26 -8.83 -1.73
N HIS A 15 9.46 -8.46 -0.73
CA HIS A 15 8.78 -7.17 -0.67
C HIS A 15 9.07 -6.52 0.67
N GLY A 16 9.23 -5.20 0.63
CA GLY A 16 9.59 -4.42 1.81
C GLY A 16 8.82 -3.10 1.85
N VAL A 17 8.59 -2.65 3.07
CA VAL A 17 8.05 -1.31 3.34
C VAL A 17 8.92 -0.61 4.36
N ALA A 18 9.33 0.62 4.03
CA ALA A 18 9.99 1.52 4.98
C ALA A 18 9.07 2.72 5.23
N VAL A 19 9.01 3.19 6.48
CA VAL A 19 8.23 4.36 6.85
C VAL A 19 9.00 5.18 7.88
N ALA A 20 8.95 6.51 7.75
CA ALA A 20 9.31 7.41 8.83
C ALA A 20 8.23 8.48 9.00
N SER A 21 7.92 8.78 10.26
CA SER A 21 6.86 9.72 10.62
C SER A 21 7.14 10.37 11.97
N ARG A 22 6.56 11.56 12.17
CA ARG A 22 6.41 12.16 13.50
C ARG A 22 5.25 11.52 14.30
N PHE A 23 4.42 10.70 13.65
CA PHE A 23 3.35 9.95 14.29
C PHE A 23 3.90 8.69 14.98
N LEU A 24 3.41 8.43 16.19
CA LEU A 24 3.86 7.30 17.01
C LEU A 24 3.47 5.96 16.38
N ALA A 25 4.36 4.97 16.48
CA ALA A 25 4.12 3.60 16.04
C ALA A 25 3.70 3.47 14.55
N ALA A 26 4.17 4.35 13.67
CA ALA A 26 3.88 4.27 12.22
C ALA A 26 4.22 2.90 11.62
N GLY A 27 5.26 2.23 12.11
CA GLY A 27 5.65 0.88 11.68
C GLY A 27 4.61 -0.22 11.98
N ALA A 28 3.67 0.00 12.89
CA ALA A 28 2.58 -0.95 13.15
C ALA A 28 1.36 -0.72 12.25
N LEU A 29 1.22 0.49 11.68
CA LEU A 29 0.02 0.92 10.98
C LEU A 29 0.21 1.00 9.46
N VAL A 30 1.32 1.58 9.02
CA VAL A 30 1.57 1.86 7.60
C VAL A 30 1.90 0.60 6.79
N PRO A 31 2.84 -0.26 7.21
CA PRO A 31 3.31 -1.33 6.36
C PRO A 31 2.41 -2.57 6.38
N ALA A 32 2.29 -3.20 5.21
CA ALA A 32 1.89 -4.59 5.04
C ALA A 32 2.67 -5.19 3.87
N ALA A 33 3.18 -6.41 4.02
CA ALA A 33 3.86 -7.13 2.97
C ALA A 33 3.65 -8.63 3.13
N GLU A 34 3.64 -9.33 2.01
CA GLU A 34 3.55 -10.78 1.92
C GLU A 34 4.50 -11.25 0.82
N ALA A 35 5.38 -12.20 1.16
CA ALA A 35 6.38 -12.73 0.24
C ALA A 35 5.71 -13.33 -1.01
N ASP A 36 6.36 -13.19 -2.16
CA ASP A 36 5.86 -13.62 -3.47
C ASP A 36 4.51 -13.00 -3.91
N VAL A 37 3.90 -12.11 -3.10
CA VAL A 37 2.59 -11.49 -3.37
C VAL A 37 2.72 -9.99 -3.60
N GLY A 38 3.25 -9.24 -2.63
CA GLY A 38 3.28 -7.78 -2.72
C GLY A 38 3.48 -7.03 -1.41
N ALA A 39 3.55 -5.71 -1.52
CA ALA A 39 3.63 -4.78 -0.41
C ALA A 39 2.72 -3.56 -0.59
N ILE A 40 2.23 -3.05 0.53
CA ILE A 40 1.31 -1.91 0.65
C ILE A 40 1.77 -1.01 1.79
N ALA A 41 1.78 0.29 1.52
CA ALA A 41 1.91 1.33 2.53
C ALA A 41 0.65 2.20 2.52
N THR A 42 -0.17 2.11 3.57
CA THR A 42 -1.31 3.02 3.77
C THR A 42 -0.94 4.11 4.79
N GLN A 43 -1.15 5.37 4.45
CA GLN A 43 -0.81 6.52 5.28
C GLN A 43 -1.83 7.66 5.06
N ALA A 44 -1.70 8.75 5.82
CA ALA A 44 -2.68 9.85 5.89
C ALA A 44 -4.09 9.38 6.28
N HIS A 45 -4.55 9.74 7.49
CA HIS A 45 -5.79 9.20 8.10
C HIS A 45 -5.94 7.69 7.82
N VAL A 46 -4.93 6.92 8.25
CA VAL A 46 -4.70 5.53 7.85
C VAL A 46 -5.99 4.71 7.88
N ASN A 47 -6.28 4.02 6.77
CA ASN A 47 -7.31 3.00 6.73
C ASN A 47 -6.67 1.61 6.83
N LEU A 48 -6.72 1.00 8.02
CA LEU A 48 -6.08 -0.30 8.26
C LEU A 48 -6.66 -1.43 7.42
N ALA A 49 -7.88 -1.28 6.87
CA ALA A 49 -8.51 -2.27 6.01
C ALA A 49 -7.82 -2.38 4.64
N TYR A 50 -7.14 -1.33 4.16
CA TYR A 50 -6.41 -1.35 2.89
C TYR A 50 -5.32 -2.44 2.87
N ARG A 51 -4.76 -2.78 4.03
CA ARG A 51 -3.70 -3.80 4.15
C ARG A 51 -4.20 -5.19 3.76
N PRO A 52 -5.12 -5.83 4.50
CA PRO A 52 -5.60 -7.16 4.13
C PRO A 52 -6.38 -7.18 2.80
N GLN A 53 -7.13 -6.12 2.49
CA GLN A 53 -7.90 -6.04 1.24
C GLN A 53 -6.99 -5.95 0.02
N GLY A 54 -5.99 -5.05 0.05
CA GLY A 54 -5.07 -4.91 -1.06
C GLY A 54 -4.19 -6.15 -1.23
N LEU A 55 -3.69 -6.75 -0.14
CA LEU A 55 -2.94 -8.01 -0.23
C LEU A 55 -3.81 -9.14 -0.80
N ALA A 56 -5.09 -9.21 -0.46
CA ALA A 56 -6.01 -10.18 -1.05
C ALA A 56 -6.19 -9.98 -2.57
N LEU A 57 -6.31 -8.73 -3.02
CA LEU A 57 -6.38 -8.42 -4.45
C LEU A 57 -5.08 -8.78 -5.18
N LEU A 58 -3.93 -8.49 -4.58
CA LEU A 58 -2.62 -8.87 -5.12
C LEU A 58 -2.47 -10.40 -5.21
N ARG A 59 -2.94 -11.13 -4.18
CA ARG A 59 -2.99 -12.61 -4.19
C ARG A 59 -3.86 -13.16 -5.32
N ALA A 60 -4.90 -12.43 -5.71
CA ALA A 60 -5.75 -12.76 -6.85
C ALA A 60 -5.17 -12.34 -8.21
N GLY A 61 -3.94 -11.82 -8.26
CA GLY A 61 -3.27 -11.42 -9.49
C GLY A 61 -3.69 -10.05 -10.04
N VAL A 62 -4.39 -9.25 -9.24
CA VAL A 62 -4.79 -7.89 -9.65
C VAL A 62 -3.57 -6.98 -9.69
N ALA A 63 -3.40 -6.21 -10.77
CA ALA A 63 -2.28 -5.29 -10.92
C ALA A 63 -2.33 -4.15 -9.88
N ALA A 64 -1.18 -3.64 -9.44
CA ALA A 64 -1.09 -2.64 -8.38
C ALA A 64 -1.95 -1.39 -8.64
N GLY A 65 -2.02 -0.91 -9.89
CA GLY A 65 -2.87 0.21 -10.28
C GLY A 65 -4.36 -0.05 -10.03
N ASP A 66 -4.84 -1.24 -10.41
CA ASP A 66 -6.23 -1.64 -10.18
C ASP A 66 -6.53 -1.87 -8.70
N VAL A 67 -5.55 -2.39 -7.93
CA VAL A 67 -5.67 -2.49 -6.47
C VAL A 67 -5.88 -1.11 -5.86
N VAL A 68 -5.04 -0.14 -6.21
CA VAL A 68 -5.15 1.23 -5.73
C VAL A 68 -6.50 1.85 -6.11
N ALA A 69 -6.92 1.71 -7.37
CA ALA A 69 -8.19 2.24 -7.85
C ALA A 69 -9.40 1.63 -7.10
N ARG A 70 -9.41 0.31 -6.88
CA ARG A 70 -10.48 -0.38 -6.16
C ARG A 70 -10.55 0.02 -4.69
N LEU A 71 -9.40 0.12 -4.02
CA LEU A 71 -9.34 0.54 -2.62
C LEU A 71 -9.86 1.98 -2.48
N ALA A 72 -9.37 2.91 -3.30
CA ALA A 72 -9.80 4.31 -3.27
C ALA A 72 -11.29 4.45 -3.61
N ALA A 73 -11.79 3.77 -4.64
CA ALA A 73 -13.20 3.84 -5.03
C ALA A 73 -14.16 3.32 -3.94
N ALA A 74 -13.71 2.38 -3.12
CA ALA A 74 -14.48 1.80 -2.03
C ALA A 74 -14.42 2.59 -0.71
N ASP A 75 -13.53 3.60 -0.59
CA ASP A 75 -13.36 4.42 0.62
C ASP A 75 -14.02 5.80 0.43
N PRO A 76 -15.14 6.08 1.12
CA PRO A 76 -15.77 7.41 1.08
C PRO A 76 -14.85 8.54 1.55
N GLU A 77 -13.87 8.22 2.39
CA GLU A 77 -12.91 9.16 2.97
C GLU A 77 -11.57 9.17 2.20
N ARG A 78 -11.53 8.58 0.99
CA ARG A 78 -10.32 8.48 0.16
C ARG A 78 -9.60 9.82 0.00
N ASP A 79 -10.31 10.93 0.01
CA ASP A 79 -9.73 12.26 -0.18
C ASP A 79 -8.76 12.63 0.95
N HIS A 80 -8.82 11.96 2.11
CA HIS A 80 -7.88 12.08 3.22
C HIS A 80 -6.82 10.96 3.29
N ARG A 81 -6.81 10.04 2.31
CA ARG A 81 -5.96 8.83 2.31
C ARG A 81 -4.76 8.99 1.39
N GLN A 82 -3.72 8.23 1.69
CA GLN A 82 -2.64 7.96 0.75
C GLN A 82 -2.26 6.49 0.79
N VAL A 83 -1.99 5.91 -0.37
CA VAL A 83 -1.57 4.50 -0.46
C VAL A 83 -0.55 4.32 -1.56
N GLY A 84 0.48 3.51 -1.29
CA GLY A 84 1.41 2.99 -2.28
C GLY A 84 1.36 1.46 -2.31
N VAL A 85 1.38 0.87 -3.51
CA VAL A 85 1.26 -0.57 -3.72
C VAL A 85 2.30 -1.04 -4.73
N VAL A 86 2.95 -2.18 -4.43
CA VAL A 86 3.81 -2.92 -5.36
C VAL A 86 3.39 -4.39 -5.34
N ALA A 87 3.02 -4.94 -6.50
CA ALA A 87 2.71 -6.36 -6.68
C ALA A 87 3.99 -7.19 -6.88
N ALA A 88 3.89 -8.53 -6.95
CA ALA A 88 5.01 -9.42 -7.31
C ALA A 88 5.63 -9.13 -8.70
N THR A 89 4.85 -8.58 -9.63
CA THR A 89 5.28 -8.22 -10.98
C THR A 89 4.72 -6.87 -11.39
N GLY A 90 5.23 -6.33 -12.51
CA GLY A 90 4.74 -5.07 -13.05
C GLY A 90 5.14 -3.83 -12.23
N ALA A 91 4.56 -2.69 -12.65
CA ALA A 91 4.78 -1.39 -12.04
C ALA A 91 4.03 -1.25 -10.70
N GLY A 92 4.62 -0.48 -9.79
CA GLY A 92 3.92 -0.01 -8.60
C GLY A 92 2.92 1.09 -8.93
N ALA A 93 2.02 1.38 -8.00
CA ALA A 93 1.04 2.44 -8.13
C ALA A 93 0.84 3.17 -6.80
N THR A 94 0.39 4.42 -6.88
CA THR A 94 0.07 5.23 -5.72
C THR A 94 -1.25 5.98 -5.91
N TYR A 95 -1.87 6.35 -4.80
CA TYR A 95 -2.98 7.29 -4.76
C TYR A 95 -2.75 8.26 -3.61
N THR A 96 -3.01 9.54 -3.88
CA THR A 96 -2.96 10.63 -2.89
C THR A 96 -4.30 11.35 -2.97
N GLY A 97 -5.02 11.38 -1.85
CA GLY A 97 -6.24 12.16 -1.70
C GLY A 97 -5.99 13.66 -1.84
N VAL A 98 -7.05 14.41 -2.03
CA VAL A 98 -7.00 15.86 -2.30
C VAL A 98 -6.92 16.72 -1.03
N HIS A 99 -6.89 16.11 0.16
CA HIS A 99 -6.89 16.78 1.47
C HIS A 99 -5.75 16.31 2.39
#